data_AF-A0A7S3IND0-F1
#
_entry.id   AF-A0A7S3IND0-F1
#
_cell.length_a   1.000
_cell.length_b   1.000
_cell.length_c   1.000
_cell.angle_alpha   90.00
_cell.angle_beta   90.00
_cell.angle_gamma   90.00
#
_symmetry.space_group_name_H-M   'P 1'
#
loop_
_entity.id
_entity.type
_entity.pdbx_description
1 polymer ?
#
loop_
_entity_poly.entity_id
_entity_poly.type
_entity_poly.pdbx_seq_one_letter_code
_entity_poly.pdbx_strand_id
1 'polypeptide(L)'
;MEVLKDDKYLHHYENDLKTRQKDFLKWLETFDKAEGGLVNIARSYTKFGLNLLPNNDIEYCEWAPNAMSLTIFGEFNNWNREEFKCKKNEFGCHSITLRANPDGSPKIFHNSKYKIRIEGPDGTFKDRNSAWARYYIQDPNTNLFDCVFWNPHNRYQWQNERPGQNLEDSTRIYESHVGMAQEEGRVNSYHDFTHRILPRIKAAGYNTIQLMAIQEHSYYASFGYHVTGFFGISSRSGNPDDFKRLVDTAHGMGIRIVIDLVHSHASNNVNDGIKDFDGTDYCYSHAGERGYHSVWDSMLFDYSKYEVKRFLLSNLAWFLDEYKIDGFRFDAITSILYKHHGINYGFTGEYKEYFGDNVDEDGITYLMLASSLIKELNPHAL
;
A
#
# COMPACT_ATOMS: atom_id res chain seq x y z
N MET A 1 15.11 25.77 -12.37
CA MET A 1 14.59 24.97 -11.24
C MET A 1 15.01 25.66 -9.95
N GLU A 2 14.13 25.78 -8.96
CA GLU A 2 14.41 26.53 -7.72
C GLU A 2 15.60 25.98 -6.95
N VAL A 3 15.72 24.64 -6.86
CA VAL A 3 16.82 23.93 -6.20
C VAL A 3 18.23 24.32 -6.68
N LEU A 4 18.39 24.78 -7.93
CA LEU A 4 19.68 25.24 -8.47
C LEU A 4 20.11 26.60 -7.87
N LYS A 5 19.15 27.37 -7.35
CA LYS A 5 19.42 28.62 -6.63
C LYS A 5 19.86 28.35 -5.20
N ASP A 6 19.25 27.34 -4.59
CA ASP A 6 19.51 26.96 -3.20
C ASP A 6 20.86 26.26 -3.05
N ASP A 7 21.26 25.49 -4.07
CA ASP A 7 22.52 24.77 -4.09
C ASP A 7 23.21 24.83 -5.46
N LYS A 8 24.35 25.52 -5.49
CA LYS A 8 25.13 25.77 -6.71
C LYS A 8 25.85 24.53 -7.22
N TYR A 9 26.13 23.53 -6.39
CA TYR A 9 26.83 22.31 -6.84
C TYR A 9 25.97 21.47 -7.80
N LEU A 10 24.64 21.62 -7.72
CA LEU A 10 23.69 20.98 -8.61
C LEU A 10 23.77 21.45 -10.08
N HIS A 11 24.40 22.59 -10.36
CA HIS A 11 24.57 23.06 -11.75
C HIS A 11 25.33 22.05 -12.63
N HIS A 12 26.24 21.27 -12.05
CA HIS A 12 26.95 20.21 -12.78
C HIS A 12 26.03 19.05 -13.22
N TYR A 13 24.86 18.92 -12.60
CA TYR A 13 23.87 17.85 -12.81
C TYR A 13 22.52 18.40 -13.31
N GLU A 14 22.51 19.62 -13.85
CA GLU A 14 21.29 20.28 -14.31
C GLU A 14 20.57 19.48 -15.41
N ASN A 15 21.31 18.73 -16.23
CA ASN A 15 20.73 17.87 -17.27
C ASN A 15 20.02 16.65 -16.68
N ASP A 16 20.57 16.01 -15.66
CA ASP A 16 19.93 14.91 -14.93
C ASP A 16 18.63 15.40 -14.29
N LEU A 17 18.66 16.55 -13.62
CA LEU A 17 17.49 17.17 -12.99
C LEU A 17 16.40 17.54 -14.01
N LYS A 18 16.78 18.08 -15.18
CA LYS A 18 15.83 18.37 -16.28
C LYS A 18 15.21 17.09 -16.83
N THR A 19 15.99 16.02 -16.93
CA THR A 19 15.50 14.71 -17.40
C THR A 19 14.46 14.16 -16.43
N ARG A 20 14.76 14.14 -15.13
CA ARG A 20 13.81 13.77 -14.05
C ARG A 20 12.52 14.58 -14.13
N GLN A 21 12.63 15.89 -14.28
CA GLN A 21 11.45 16.76 -14.40
C GLN A 21 10.63 16.42 -15.65
N LYS A 22 11.29 16.15 -16.78
CA LYS A 22 10.62 15.76 -18.03
C LYS A 22 9.88 14.42 -17.88
N ASP A 23 10.50 13.44 -17.25
CA ASP A 23 9.89 12.11 -17.06
C ASP A 23 8.69 12.17 -16.11
N PHE A 24 8.80 12.94 -15.02
CA PHE A 24 7.68 13.25 -14.14
C PHE A 24 6.50 13.89 -14.89
N LEU A 25 6.75 14.95 -15.67
CA LEU A 25 5.70 15.64 -16.43
C LEU A 25 5.06 14.74 -17.49
N LYS A 26 5.86 13.87 -18.13
CA LYS A 26 5.35 12.87 -19.08
C LYS A 26 4.38 11.90 -18.42
N TRP A 27 4.65 11.44 -17.20
CA TRP A 27 3.73 10.58 -16.47
C TRP A 27 2.46 11.29 -16.04
N LEU A 28 2.54 12.56 -15.60
CA LEU A 28 1.34 13.35 -15.33
C LEU A 28 0.45 13.48 -16.57
N GLU A 29 1.03 13.82 -17.72
CA GLU A 29 0.29 13.91 -18.99
C GLU A 29 -0.30 12.55 -19.40
N THR A 30 0.42 11.45 -19.14
CA THR A 30 -0.05 10.09 -19.41
C THR A 30 -1.29 9.76 -18.56
N PHE A 31 -1.28 10.09 -17.27
CA PHE A 31 -2.42 9.87 -16.37
C PHE A 31 -3.59 10.82 -16.66
N ASP A 32 -3.30 12.06 -17.04
CA ASP A 32 -4.33 13.02 -17.47
C ASP A 32 -5.11 12.50 -18.68
N LYS A 33 -4.39 12.06 -19.73
CA LYS A 33 -5.02 11.51 -20.94
C LYS A 33 -5.77 10.20 -20.71
N ALA A 34 -5.24 9.32 -19.86
CA ALA A 34 -5.78 7.97 -19.67
C ALA A 34 -6.91 7.90 -18.64
N GLU A 35 -6.80 8.65 -17.54
CA GLU A 35 -7.67 8.51 -16.36
C GLU A 35 -8.21 9.86 -15.84
N GLY A 36 -7.86 10.98 -16.49
CA GLY A 36 -8.28 12.31 -16.07
C GLY A 36 -7.51 12.86 -14.87
N GLY A 37 -6.27 12.42 -14.67
CA GLY A 37 -5.32 13.06 -13.74
C GLY A 37 -4.81 12.15 -12.62
N LEU A 38 -3.86 12.69 -11.84
CA LEU A 38 -3.12 11.95 -10.81
C LEU A 38 -4.02 11.45 -9.66
N VAL A 39 -5.01 12.24 -9.25
CA VAL A 39 -5.97 11.82 -8.21
C VAL A 39 -6.87 10.68 -8.70
N ASN A 40 -7.31 10.73 -9.96
CA ASN A 40 -8.20 9.71 -10.50
C ASN A 40 -7.50 8.35 -10.66
N ILE A 41 -6.25 8.34 -11.15
CA ILE A 41 -5.45 7.12 -11.19
C ILE A 41 -5.24 6.56 -9.78
N ALA A 42 -4.99 7.41 -8.78
CA ALA A 42 -4.80 6.98 -7.39
C ALA A 42 -6.08 6.49 -6.71
N ARG A 43 -7.27 6.84 -7.20
CA ARG A 43 -8.53 6.28 -6.68
C ARG A 43 -8.94 4.97 -7.35
N SER A 44 -7.99 4.25 -7.96
CA SER A 44 -8.25 2.96 -8.62
C SER A 44 -8.67 1.86 -7.65
N TYR A 45 -8.46 2.00 -6.34
CA TYR A 45 -9.01 1.08 -5.33
C TYR A 45 -10.55 1.04 -5.30
N THR A 46 -11.22 1.97 -5.99
CA THR A 46 -12.69 1.94 -6.22
C THR A 46 -13.10 1.04 -7.38
N LYS A 47 -12.15 0.62 -8.23
CA LYS A 47 -12.34 -0.29 -9.36
C LYS A 47 -11.69 -1.65 -9.12
N PHE A 48 -10.50 -1.68 -8.51
CA PHE A 48 -9.73 -2.88 -8.20
C PHE A 48 -10.09 -3.47 -6.83
N GLY A 49 -9.86 -4.78 -6.66
CA GLY A 49 -10.34 -5.55 -5.52
C GLY A 49 -11.86 -5.71 -5.54
N LEU A 50 -12.46 -6.00 -4.38
CA LEU A 50 -13.91 -6.11 -4.25
C LEU A 50 -14.55 -4.76 -3.91
N ASN A 51 -15.52 -4.35 -4.72
CA ASN A 51 -16.28 -3.11 -4.53
C ASN A 51 -17.78 -3.39 -4.55
N LEU A 52 -18.47 -3.06 -3.46
CA LEU A 52 -19.93 -3.14 -3.37
C LEU A 52 -20.57 -1.96 -4.13
N LEU A 53 -21.49 -2.26 -5.04
CA LEU A 53 -22.28 -1.28 -5.77
C LEU A 53 -23.59 -0.91 -5.03
N PRO A 54 -24.23 0.23 -5.36
CA PRO A 54 -25.49 0.64 -4.73
C PRO A 54 -26.66 -0.36 -4.88
N ASN A 55 -26.61 -1.24 -5.88
CA ASN A 55 -27.60 -2.28 -6.12
C ASN A 55 -27.24 -3.63 -5.44
N ASN A 56 -26.26 -3.65 -4.54
CA ASN A 56 -25.70 -4.82 -3.86
C ASN A 56 -24.98 -5.85 -4.76
N ASP A 57 -24.78 -5.54 -6.04
CA ASP A 57 -23.80 -6.27 -6.86
C ASP A 57 -22.39 -5.97 -6.34
N ILE A 58 -21.49 -6.92 -6.54
CA ILE A 58 -20.07 -6.73 -6.20
C ILE A 58 -19.25 -6.79 -7.48
N GLU A 59 -18.50 -5.74 -7.77
CA GLU A 59 -17.49 -5.76 -8.83
C GLU A 59 -16.16 -6.22 -8.26
N TYR A 60 -15.50 -7.10 -9.00
CA TYR A 60 -14.14 -7.53 -8.73
C TYR A 60 -13.25 -7.26 -9.94
N CYS A 61 -12.06 -6.71 -9.70
CA CYS A 61 -11.02 -6.54 -10.72
C CYS A 61 -9.63 -6.79 -10.11
N GLU A 62 -8.78 -7.49 -10.86
CA GLU A 62 -7.41 -7.82 -10.46
C GLU A 62 -6.48 -7.74 -11.67
N TRP A 63 -5.27 -7.20 -11.48
CA TRP A 63 -4.28 -7.14 -12.55
C TRP A 63 -3.35 -8.36 -12.48
N ALA A 64 -3.41 -9.20 -13.51
CA ALA A 64 -2.61 -10.42 -13.63
C ALA A 64 -2.36 -10.70 -15.13
N PRO A 65 -1.48 -9.91 -15.77
CA PRO A 65 -1.38 -9.85 -17.21
C PRO A 65 -0.86 -11.13 -17.85
N ASN A 66 -0.02 -11.90 -17.16
CA ASN A 66 0.49 -13.18 -17.68
C ASN A 66 -0.39 -14.37 -17.31
N ALA A 67 -1.38 -14.19 -16.42
CA ALA A 67 -2.31 -15.26 -16.08
C ALA A 67 -3.20 -15.61 -17.27
N MET A 68 -3.38 -16.92 -17.51
CA MET A 68 -4.26 -17.46 -18.54
C MET A 68 -5.73 -17.31 -18.12
N SER A 69 -6.03 -17.59 -16.85
CA SER A 69 -7.36 -17.44 -16.27
C SER A 69 -7.29 -17.06 -14.80
N LEU A 70 -8.35 -16.42 -14.30
CA LEU A 70 -8.51 -16.06 -12.90
C LEU A 70 -9.94 -16.36 -12.46
N THR A 71 -10.10 -16.96 -11.28
CA THR A 71 -11.40 -17.24 -10.66
C THR A 71 -11.42 -16.71 -9.24
N ILE A 72 -12.48 -16.01 -8.84
CA ILE A 72 -12.71 -15.66 -7.43
C ILE A 72 -13.53 -16.76 -6.75
N PHE A 73 -13.19 -17.11 -5.51
CA PHE A 73 -13.90 -18.14 -4.75
C PHE A 73 -13.78 -17.89 -3.25
N GLY A 74 -14.62 -18.52 -2.44
CA GLY A 74 -14.60 -18.33 -1.00
C GLY A 74 -15.75 -19.01 -0.29
N GLU A 75 -16.02 -18.60 0.95
CA GLU A 75 -17.12 -19.16 1.74
C GLU A 75 -18.47 -19.01 1.03
N PHE A 76 -18.67 -17.89 0.32
CA PHE A 76 -19.90 -17.56 -0.41
C PHE A 76 -20.28 -18.57 -1.51
N ASN A 77 -19.35 -19.42 -1.93
CA ASN A 77 -19.59 -20.46 -2.93
C ASN A 77 -19.02 -21.83 -2.53
N ASN A 78 -18.91 -22.09 -1.23
CA ASN A 78 -18.36 -23.33 -0.68
C ASN A 78 -16.96 -23.66 -1.23
N TRP A 79 -16.14 -22.63 -1.45
CA TRP A 79 -14.78 -22.74 -1.97
C TRP A 79 -14.67 -23.40 -3.36
N ASN A 80 -15.73 -23.29 -4.17
CA ASN A 80 -15.72 -23.76 -5.55
C ASN A 80 -14.82 -22.89 -6.44
N ARG A 81 -13.71 -23.46 -6.89
CA ARG A 81 -12.64 -22.79 -7.64
C ARG A 81 -12.93 -22.56 -9.12
N GLU A 82 -14.09 -22.97 -9.62
CA GLU A 82 -14.41 -22.95 -11.06
C GLU A 82 -15.63 -22.09 -11.42
N GLU A 83 -16.39 -21.62 -10.42
CA GLU A 83 -17.70 -21.02 -10.65
C GLU A 83 -17.63 -19.57 -11.17
N PHE A 84 -16.87 -18.71 -10.49
CA PHE A 84 -16.85 -17.27 -10.77
C PHE A 84 -15.60 -16.85 -11.57
N LYS A 85 -15.47 -17.39 -12.79
CA LYS A 85 -14.37 -17.08 -13.71
C LYS A 85 -14.44 -15.64 -14.19
N CYS A 86 -13.33 -14.92 -14.06
CA CYS A 86 -13.19 -13.55 -14.52
C CYS A 86 -12.96 -13.48 -16.03
N LYS A 87 -13.28 -12.32 -16.61
CA LYS A 87 -12.95 -11.98 -18.00
C LYS A 87 -11.69 -11.12 -18.03
N LYS A 88 -10.71 -11.53 -18.84
CA LYS A 88 -9.47 -10.80 -19.09
C LYS A 88 -9.66 -9.78 -20.22
N ASN A 89 -9.25 -8.53 -20.02
CA ASN A 89 -9.23 -7.50 -21.06
C ASN A 89 -7.85 -7.40 -21.76
N GLU A 90 -7.71 -6.51 -22.76
CA GLU A 90 -6.45 -6.36 -23.50
C GLU A 90 -5.26 -5.87 -22.66
N PHE A 91 -5.50 -5.28 -21.49
CA PHE A 91 -4.47 -4.81 -20.56
C PHE A 91 -4.08 -5.83 -19.50
N GLY A 92 -4.69 -7.02 -19.53
CA GLY A 92 -4.41 -8.09 -18.59
C GLY A 92 -5.12 -7.96 -17.24
N CYS A 93 -6.12 -7.08 -17.13
CA CYS A 93 -7.00 -7.04 -15.97
C CYS A 93 -8.11 -8.09 -16.10
N HIS A 94 -8.35 -8.83 -15.03
CA HIS A 94 -9.37 -9.85 -14.92
C HIS A 94 -10.51 -9.32 -14.06
N SER A 95 -11.74 -9.30 -14.58
CA SER A 95 -12.89 -8.73 -13.87
C SER A 95 -14.15 -9.60 -13.93
N ILE A 96 -15.01 -9.45 -12.94
CA ILE A 96 -16.34 -10.06 -12.88
C ILE A 96 -17.30 -9.20 -12.05
N THR A 97 -18.57 -9.17 -12.42
CA THR A 97 -19.66 -8.66 -11.58
C THR A 97 -20.40 -9.83 -10.94
N LEU A 98 -20.32 -9.94 -9.62
CA LEU A 98 -21.08 -10.89 -8.82
C LEU A 98 -22.44 -10.29 -8.52
N ARG A 99 -23.49 -10.85 -9.12
CA ARG A 99 -24.86 -10.35 -8.92
C ARG A 99 -25.34 -10.60 -7.50
N ALA A 100 -26.08 -9.64 -6.95
CA ALA A 100 -26.78 -9.78 -5.68
C ALA A 100 -27.63 -11.07 -5.66
N ASN A 101 -27.81 -11.64 -4.47
CA ASN A 101 -28.65 -12.80 -4.27
C ASN A 101 -30.13 -12.47 -4.57
N PRO A 102 -31.00 -13.47 -4.82
CA PRO A 102 -32.42 -13.22 -5.11
C PRO A 102 -33.18 -12.46 -4.02
N ASP A 103 -32.70 -12.48 -2.77
CA ASP A 103 -33.24 -11.72 -1.64
C ASP A 103 -32.75 -10.26 -1.57
N GLY A 104 -31.93 -9.84 -2.55
CA GLY A 104 -31.34 -8.50 -2.64
C GLY A 104 -30.08 -8.31 -1.81
N SER A 105 -29.61 -9.34 -1.09
CA SER A 105 -28.37 -9.26 -0.31
C SER A 105 -27.12 -9.39 -1.19
N PRO A 106 -25.96 -8.84 -0.77
CA PRO A 106 -24.71 -9.00 -1.51
C PRO A 106 -24.28 -10.47 -1.64
N LYS A 107 -23.68 -10.82 -2.78
CA LYS A 107 -23.20 -12.19 -3.05
C LYS A 107 -22.17 -12.68 -2.03
N ILE A 108 -21.28 -11.80 -1.61
CA ILE A 108 -20.28 -12.04 -0.57
C ILE A 108 -20.68 -11.20 0.65
N PHE A 109 -20.89 -11.85 1.78
CA PHE A 109 -21.26 -11.16 3.01
C PHE A 109 -20.05 -10.50 3.67
N HIS A 110 -20.31 -9.46 4.47
CA HIS A 110 -19.29 -8.86 5.32
C HIS A 110 -18.62 -9.93 6.18
N ASN A 111 -17.30 -9.80 6.32
CA ASN A 111 -16.47 -10.66 7.17
C ASN A 111 -16.37 -12.12 6.67
N SER A 112 -16.80 -12.39 5.43
CA SER A 112 -16.57 -13.68 4.78
C SER A 112 -15.21 -13.76 4.11
N LYS A 113 -14.60 -14.94 4.16
CA LYS A 113 -13.31 -15.24 3.54
C LYS A 113 -13.43 -15.49 2.06
N TYR A 114 -12.43 -15.05 1.31
CA TYR A 114 -12.28 -15.32 -0.12
C TYR A 114 -10.81 -15.42 -0.54
N LYS A 115 -10.57 -16.03 -1.69
CA LYS A 115 -9.29 -16.09 -2.40
C LYS A 115 -9.51 -15.98 -3.90
N ILE A 116 -8.42 -15.91 -4.64
CA ILE A 116 -8.41 -16.01 -6.09
C ILE A 116 -7.58 -17.21 -6.53
N ARG A 117 -8.01 -17.87 -7.60
CA ARG A 117 -7.29 -18.96 -8.23
C ARG A 117 -6.76 -18.43 -9.56
N ILE A 118 -5.46 -18.51 -9.74
CA ILE A 118 -4.75 -18.03 -10.92
C ILE A 118 -4.18 -19.23 -11.66
N GLU A 119 -4.41 -19.30 -12.96
CA GLU A 119 -3.72 -20.19 -13.89
C GLU A 119 -2.55 -19.44 -14.50
N GLY A 120 -1.32 -19.84 -14.16
CA GLY A 120 -0.10 -19.25 -14.69
C GLY A 120 0.13 -19.60 -16.17
N PRO A 121 1.09 -18.95 -16.83
CA PRO A 121 1.44 -19.26 -18.22
C PRO A 121 2.01 -20.67 -18.43
N ASP A 122 2.45 -21.33 -17.35
CA ASP A 122 2.89 -22.73 -17.33
C ASP A 122 1.73 -23.74 -17.17
N GLY A 123 0.48 -23.27 -17.12
CA GLY A 123 -0.71 -24.08 -16.89
C GLY A 123 -0.90 -24.53 -15.44
N THR A 124 -0.05 -24.08 -14.50
CA THR A 124 -0.21 -24.43 -13.08
C THR A 124 -1.23 -23.53 -12.41
N PHE A 125 -2.00 -24.11 -11.48
CA PHE A 125 -2.96 -23.36 -10.68
C PHE A 125 -2.39 -23.01 -9.31
N LYS A 126 -2.60 -21.76 -8.90
CA LYS A 126 -2.19 -21.22 -7.62
C LYS A 126 -3.35 -20.47 -6.98
N ASP A 127 -3.65 -20.82 -5.72
CA ASP A 127 -4.55 -20.01 -4.89
C ASP A 127 -3.73 -18.87 -4.27
N ARG A 128 -4.27 -17.66 -4.33
CA ARG A 128 -3.64 -16.42 -3.88
C ARG A 128 -4.62 -15.56 -3.11
N ASN A 129 -4.06 -14.69 -2.29
CA ASN A 129 -4.76 -13.56 -1.74
C ASN A 129 -4.79 -12.43 -2.79
N SER A 130 -5.90 -11.69 -2.89
CA SER A 130 -5.97 -10.54 -3.81
C SER A 130 -4.96 -9.46 -3.40
N ALA A 131 -4.31 -8.83 -4.38
CA ALA A 131 -3.34 -7.76 -4.15
C ALA A 131 -4.01 -6.50 -3.57
N TRP A 132 -5.32 -6.34 -3.80
CA TRP A 132 -6.15 -5.20 -3.41
C TRP A 132 -7.08 -5.52 -2.23
N ALA A 133 -6.86 -6.63 -1.51
CA ALA A 133 -7.68 -6.95 -0.34
C ALA A 133 -7.48 -5.91 0.77
N ARG A 134 -8.59 -5.54 1.42
CA ARG A 134 -8.64 -4.49 2.46
C ARG A 134 -8.51 -5.04 3.87
N TYR A 135 -8.62 -6.36 4.04
CA TYR A 135 -8.45 -7.02 5.31
C TYR A 135 -8.09 -8.49 5.09
N TYR A 136 -7.29 -9.02 6.00
CA TYR A 136 -6.81 -10.39 5.99
C TYR A 136 -7.00 -10.98 7.37
N ILE A 137 -7.14 -12.30 7.49
CA ILE A 137 -7.12 -12.98 8.79
C ILE A 137 -6.18 -14.18 8.68
N GLN A 138 -5.34 -14.36 9.68
CA GLN A 138 -4.48 -15.54 9.81
C GLN A 138 -5.31 -16.74 10.28
N ASP A 139 -5.22 -17.85 9.56
CA ASP A 139 -5.76 -19.12 10.01
C ASP A 139 -4.87 -19.70 11.12
N PRO A 140 -5.42 -20.01 12.31
CA PRO A 140 -4.61 -20.43 13.46
C PRO A 140 -4.02 -21.85 13.31
N ASN A 141 -4.51 -22.64 12.35
CA ASN A 141 -4.04 -24.02 12.14
C ASN A 141 -2.95 -24.08 11.07
N THR A 142 -3.09 -23.31 10.00
CA THR A 142 -2.16 -23.31 8.86
C THR A 142 -1.13 -22.18 8.91
N ASN A 143 -1.39 -21.14 9.70
CA ASN A 143 -0.66 -19.87 9.71
C ASN A 143 -0.71 -19.07 8.41
N LEU A 144 -1.43 -19.53 7.39
CA LEU A 144 -1.67 -18.80 6.16
C LEU A 144 -2.74 -17.72 6.38
N PHE A 145 -2.77 -16.75 5.48
CA PHE A 145 -3.78 -15.70 5.50
C PHE A 145 -4.85 -15.94 4.45
N ASP A 146 -6.09 -15.57 4.79
CA ASP A 146 -7.21 -15.44 3.86
C ASP A 146 -7.60 -13.97 3.71
N CYS A 147 -7.99 -13.55 2.50
CA CYS A 147 -8.65 -12.27 2.33
C CYS A 147 -10.03 -12.30 2.98
N VAL A 148 -10.44 -11.17 3.54
CA VAL A 148 -11.76 -10.99 4.14
C VAL A 148 -12.47 -9.83 3.48
N PHE A 149 -13.71 -10.05 3.06
CA PHE A 149 -14.52 -8.97 2.50
C PHE A 149 -15.00 -8.03 3.62
N TRP A 150 -14.22 -6.97 3.87
CA TRP A 150 -14.53 -5.99 4.89
C TRP A 150 -15.50 -4.92 4.39
N ASN A 151 -16.80 -5.19 4.52
CA ASN A 151 -17.87 -4.22 4.23
C ASN A 151 -18.93 -4.17 5.34
N PRO A 152 -18.63 -3.61 6.53
CA PRO A 152 -19.58 -3.56 7.63
C PRO A 152 -20.84 -2.77 7.26
N HIS A 153 -22.01 -3.24 7.70
CA HIS A 153 -23.29 -2.56 7.44
C HIS A 153 -23.29 -1.13 7.98
N ASN A 154 -22.78 -0.95 9.20
CA ASN A 154 -22.61 0.36 9.83
C ASN A 154 -21.16 0.79 9.67
N ARG A 155 -20.89 1.60 8.64
CA ARG A 155 -19.55 2.17 8.43
C ARG A 155 -19.19 3.13 9.55
N TYR A 156 -17.91 3.11 9.95
CA TYR A 156 -17.36 4.05 10.93
C TYR A 156 -17.67 5.51 10.55
N GLN A 157 -18.18 6.27 11.54
CA GLN A 157 -18.48 7.68 11.40
C GLN A 157 -17.41 8.47 12.16
N TRP A 158 -16.58 9.21 11.43
CA TRP A 158 -15.55 10.07 12.00
C TRP A 158 -16.17 11.18 12.85
N GLN A 159 -15.62 11.40 14.04
CA GLN A 159 -16.12 12.39 14.99
C GLN A 159 -15.22 13.64 15.07
N ASN A 160 -13.94 13.51 14.71
CA ASN A 160 -12.97 14.59 14.80
C ASN A 160 -12.39 14.92 13.42
N GLU A 161 -12.05 16.20 13.25
CA GLU A 161 -11.31 16.68 12.09
C GLU A 161 -9.81 16.46 12.29
N ARG A 162 -9.08 16.39 11.18
CA ARG A 162 -7.62 16.34 11.20
C ARG A 162 -7.07 17.55 11.98
N PRO A 163 -6.04 17.37 12.84
CA PRO A 163 -5.41 18.48 13.52
C PRO A 163 -4.88 19.51 12.50
N GLY A 164 -5.24 20.78 12.69
CA GLY A 164 -4.72 21.85 11.85
C GLY A 164 -3.20 21.98 11.95
N GLN A 165 -2.56 22.47 10.88
CA GLN A 165 -1.15 22.79 10.89
C GLN A 165 -0.97 24.25 11.31
N ASN A 166 -0.49 24.50 12.53
CA ASN A 166 0.18 25.76 12.79
C ASN A 166 1.60 25.65 12.23
N LEU A 167 1.93 26.42 11.20
CA LEU A 167 3.24 26.38 10.53
C LEU A 167 4.39 26.76 11.48
N GLU A 168 4.07 27.39 12.61
CA GLU A 168 5.02 27.74 13.67
C GLU A 168 5.32 26.57 14.63
N ASP A 169 4.48 25.52 14.66
CA ASP A 169 4.66 24.39 15.56
C ASP A 169 5.62 23.35 14.97
N SER A 170 6.75 23.13 15.63
CA SER A 170 7.67 22.05 15.27
C SER A 170 7.02 20.67 15.44
N THR A 171 7.24 19.78 14.47
CA THR A 171 6.79 18.38 14.54
C THR A 171 7.60 17.63 15.61
N ARG A 172 6.91 17.03 16.58
CA ARG A 172 7.46 16.20 17.65
C ARG A 172 6.82 14.83 17.55
N ILE A 173 7.59 13.88 17.02
CA ILE A 173 7.13 12.54 16.66
C ILE A 173 7.36 11.56 17.79
N TYR A 174 6.31 10.84 18.18
CA TYR A 174 6.42 9.63 19.00
C TYR A 174 6.29 8.42 18.08
N GLU A 175 7.41 7.74 17.81
CA GLU A 175 7.40 6.51 17.01
C GLU A 175 6.89 5.32 17.83
N SER A 176 6.09 4.46 17.21
CA SER A 176 5.37 3.40 17.92
C SER A 176 5.01 2.22 17.05
N HIS A 177 4.99 1.05 17.67
CA HIS A 177 4.45 -0.18 17.12
C HIS A 177 3.32 -0.68 18.01
N VAL A 178 2.08 -0.75 17.48
CA VAL A 178 0.87 -1.06 18.26
C VAL A 178 0.97 -2.38 19.01
N GLY A 179 1.41 -3.45 18.32
CA GLY A 179 1.44 -4.80 18.87
C GLY A 179 2.33 -4.98 20.11
N MET A 180 3.35 -4.15 20.31
CA MET A 180 4.30 -4.27 21.43
C MET A 180 4.28 -3.05 22.36
N ALA A 181 3.20 -2.28 22.33
CA ALA A 181 3.08 -1.04 23.10
C ALA A 181 2.69 -1.26 24.57
N GLN A 182 2.54 -2.50 25.04
CA GLN A 182 2.24 -2.81 26.44
C GLN A 182 3.24 -3.80 27.03
N GLU A 183 3.27 -3.89 28.35
CA GLU A 183 4.14 -4.78 29.12
C GLU A 183 3.75 -6.26 29.00
N GLU A 184 2.49 -6.55 28.67
CA GLU A 184 2.00 -7.90 28.49
C GLU A 184 2.70 -8.60 27.31
N GLY A 185 3.20 -9.82 27.52
CA GLY A 185 3.89 -10.64 26.51
C GLY A 185 2.97 -11.22 25.43
N ARG A 186 2.16 -10.37 24.78
CA ARG A 186 1.23 -10.70 23.69
C ARG A 186 1.17 -9.57 22.68
N VAL A 187 0.58 -9.84 21.51
CA VAL A 187 0.24 -8.78 20.56
C VAL A 187 -0.91 -7.94 21.13
N ASN A 188 -0.68 -6.64 21.23
CA ASN A 188 -1.64 -5.66 21.74
C ASN A 188 -2.56 -5.13 20.65
N SER A 189 -3.70 -4.56 21.06
CA SER A 189 -4.74 -4.12 20.13
C SER A 189 -4.68 -2.62 19.84
N TYR A 190 -5.25 -2.21 18.70
CA TYR A 190 -5.51 -0.80 18.40
C TYR A 190 -6.38 -0.14 19.48
N HIS A 191 -7.35 -0.88 20.04
CA HIS A 191 -8.16 -0.43 21.16
C HIS A 191 -7.32 -0.12 22.40
N ASP A 192 -6.44 -1.04 22.81
CA ASP A 192 -5.55 -0.83 23.97
C ASP A 192 -4.60 0.35 23.75
N PHE A 193 -4.05 0.48 22.53
CA PHE A 193 -3.21 1.62 22.16
C PHE A 193 -3.98 2.94 22.28
N THR A 194 -5.22 2.98 21.77
CA THR A 194 -6.09 4.14 21.83
C THR A 194 -6.33 4.60 23.27
N HIS A 195 -6.69 3.68 24.16
CA HIS A 195 -7.08 4.03 25.53
C HIS A 195 -5.91 4.18 26.49
N ARG A 196 -4.80 3.47 26.28
CA ARG A 196 -3.70 3.40 27.25
C ARG A 196 -2.45 4.15 26.82
N ILE A 197 -2.24 4.32 25.51
CA ILE A 197 -0.98 4.87 24.97
C ILE A 197 -1.18 6.29 24.45
N LEU A 198 -2.24 6.60 23.71
CA LEU A 198 -2.48 7.97 23.24
C LEU A 198 -2.47 9.02 24.38
N PRO A 199 -3.11 8.79 25.57
CA PRO A 199 -3.05 9.75 26.67
C PRO A 199 -1.63 10.01 27.17
N ARG A 200 -0.77 8.99 27.18
CA ARG A 200 0.63 9.11 27.61
C ARG A 200 1.43 9.95 26.63
N ILE A 201 1.27 9.68 25.33
CA ILE A 201 1.93 10.42 24.26
C ILE A 201 1.53 11.90 24.31
N LYS A 202 0.23 12.18 24.47
CA LYS A 202 -0.26 13.55 24.61
C LYS A 202 0.31 14.25 25.85
N ALA A 203 0.30 13.58 27.00
CA ALA A 203 0.83 14.12 28.25
C ALA A 203 2.33 14.42 28.17
N ALA A 204 3.07 13.63 27.40
CA ALA A 204 4.50 13.86 27.14
C ALA A 204 4.78 15.02 26.15
N GLY A 205 3.75 15.62 25.54
CA GLY A 205 3.88 16.83 24.71
C GLY A 205 4.15 16.60 23.22
N TYR A 206 4.06 15.35 22.75
CA TYR A 206 4.15 15.03 21.33
C TYR A 206 2.88 15.46 20.57
N ASN A 207 3.04 15.85 19.31
CA ASN A 207 1.94 16.30 18.44
C ASN A 207 1.77 15.46 17.17
N THR A 208 2.66 14.49 16.96
CA THR A 208 2.58 13.53 15.86
C THR A 208 2.97 12.14 16.38
N ILE A 209 2.30 11.10 15.90
CA ILE A 209 2.69 9.71 16.12
C ILE A 209 3.08 9.10 14.79
N GLN A 210 4.24 8.44 14.76
CA GLN A 210 4.64 7.57 13.66
C GLN A 210 4.25 6.13 14.02
N LEU A 211 3.27 5.59 13.31
CA LEU A 211 2.82 4.21 13.50
C LEU A 211 3.49 3.28 12.49
N MET A 212 4.33 2.40 13.02
CA MET A 212 4.99 1.33 12.28
C MET A 212 4.05 0.13 12.11
N ALA A 213 4.37 -0.73 11.14
CA ALA A 213 3.73 -2.04 10.96
C ALA A 213 2.20 -2.00 10.77
N ILE A 214 1.69 -0.98 10.08
CA ILE A 214 0.26 -0.83 9.79
C ILE A 214 -0.16 -1.67 8.58
N GLN A 215 0.59 -1.65 7.47
CA GLN A 215 0.31 -2.53 6.33
C GLN A 215 0.44 -4.00 6.76
N GLU A 216 -0.44 -4.87 6.25
CA GLU A 216 -0.44 -6.28 6.66
C GLU A 216 0.85 -6.97 6.24
N HIS A 217 1.44 -7.71 7.17
CA HIS A 217 2.72 -8.39 7.03
C HIS A 217 2.63 -9.74 7.73
N SER A 218 2.91 -10.83 7.00
CA SER A 218 2.72 -12.17 7.53
C SER A 218 3.74 -12.53 8.62
N TYR A 219 4.96 -12.01 8.53
CA TYR A 219 6.03 -12.29 9.49
C TYR A 219 6.10 -11.19 10.56
N TYR A 220 5.60 -11.43 11.77
CA TYR A 220 5.52 -10.40 12.82
C TYR A 220 6.89 -9.81 13.21
N ALA A 221 7.94 -10.65 13.24
CA ALA A 221 9.30 -10.19 13.54
C ALA A 221 9.98 -9.42 12.39
N SER A 222 9.31 -9.24 11.25
CA SER A 222 9.72 -8.26 10.24
C SER A 222 9.56 -6.81 10.70
N PHE A 223 8.86 -6.59 11.82
CA PHE A 223 8.54 -5.25 12.32
C PHE A 223 7.72 -4.40 11.34
N GLY A 224 6.98 -5.06 10.43
CA GLY A 224 6.20 -4.42 9.38
C GLY A 224 6.91 -4.28 8.04
N TYR A 225 8.21 -4.55 7.96
CA TYR A 225 8.99 -4.29 6.75
C TYR A 225 8.72 -5.30 5.62
N HIS A 226 8.24 -6.50 5.91
CA HIS A 226 7.90 -7.49 4.87
C HIS A 226 6.39 -7.51 4.60
N VAL A 227 5.90 -6.49 3.89
CA VAL A 227 4.48 -6.33 3.56
C VAL A 227 3.99 -7.44 2.63
N THR A 228 2.84 -8.01 2.98
CA THR A 228 2.11 -9.00 2.17
C THR A 228 0.75 -8.48 1.69
N GLY A 229 0.10 -7.60 2.46
CA GLY A 229 -1.18 -6.98 2.11
C GLY A 229 -1.10 -5.46 2.15
N PHE A 230 -0.94 -4.83 0.99
CA PHE A 230 -0.66 -3.40 0.91
C PHE A 230 -1.84 -2.53 1.34
N PHE A 231 -3.07 -2.93 1.00
CA PHE A 231 -4.31 -2.18 1.30
C PHE A 231 -4.95 -2.59 2.64
N GLY A 232 -4.49 -3.68 3.24
CA GLY A 232 -4.98 -4.16 4.53
C GLY A 232 -4.20 -3.59 5.69
N ILE A 233 -4.92 -3.21 6.75
CA ILE A 233 -4.30 -2.99 8.06
C ILE A 233 -3.96 -4.34 8.71
N SER A 234 -2.90 -4.39 9.52
CA SER A 234 -2.49 -5.64 10.16
C SER A 234 -3.53 -6.16 11.14
N SER A 235 -4.08 -7.33 10.81
CA SER A 235 -5.18 -7.96 11.53
C SER A 235 -4.87 -8.38 12.95
N ARG A 236 -3.59 -8.54 13.28
CA ARG A 236 -3.14 -8.97 14.62
C ARG A 236 -3.49 -7.97 15.72
N SER A 237 -3.61 -6.69 15.38
CA SER A 237 -3.94 -5.63 16.35
C SER A 237 -5.42 -5.26 16.35
N GLY A 238 -6.24 -5.80 15.43
CA GLY A 238 -7.67 -5.55 15.36
C GLY A 238 -8.19 -5.45 13.92
N ASN A 239 -9.39 -4.90 13.77
CA ASN A 239 -10.03 -4.73 12.46
C ASN A 239 -9.86 -3.28 11.93
N PRO A 240 -10.20 -3.02 10.65
CA PRO A 240 -10.07 -1.68 10.07
C PRO A 240 -10.78 -0.56 10.82
N ASP A 241 -11.94 -0.83 11.43
CA ASP A 241 -12.67 0.18 12.20
C ASP A 241 -12.03 0.45 13.58
N ASP A 242 -11.29 -0.51 14.16
CA ASP A 242 -10.47 -0.27 15.34
C ASP A 242 -9.32 0.71 15.03
N PHE A 243 -8.69 0.58 13.85
CA PHE A 243 -7.67 1.51 13.42
C PHE A 243 -8.24 2.91 13.14
N LYS A 244 -9.43 3.01 12.51
CA LYS A 244 -10.12 4.30 12.34
C LYS A 244 -10.41 4.97 13.68
N ARG A 245 -10.89 4.22 14.69
CA ARG A 245 -11.08 4.73 16.06
C ARG A 245 -9.81 5.28 16.68
N LEU A 246 -8.67 4.60 16.47
CA LEU A 246 -7.38 5.07 16.96
C LEU A 246 -7.02 6.43 16.35
N VAL A 247 -7.10 6.53 15.01
CA VAL A 247 -6.77 7.78 14.30
C VAL A 247 -7.71 8.90 14.72
N ASP A 248 -9.01 8.64 14.75
CA ASP A 248 -10.04 9.63 15.12
C ASP A 248 -9.85 10.13 16.57
N THR A 249 -9.53 9.22 17.49
CA THR A 249 -9.23 9.60 18.88
C THR A 249 -7.97 10.44 18.99
N ALA A 250 -6.90 10.08 18.26
CA ALA A 250 -5.69 10.88 18.21
C ALA A 250 -5.96 12.29 17.66
N HIS A 251 -6.78 12.40 16.62
CA HIS A 251 -7.24 13.67 16.06
C HIS A 251 -8.00 14.52 17.08
N GLY A 252 -8.94 13.93 17.82
CA GLY A 252 -9.64 14.61 18.93
C GLY A 252 -8.71 15.08 20.06
N MET A 253 -7.52 14.50 20.17
CA MET A 253 -6.47 14.94 21.09
C MET A 253 -5.50 15.96 20.46
N GLY A 254 -5.73 16.38 19.21
CA GLY A 254 -4.85 17.26 18.46
C GLY A 254 -3.51 16.60 18.09
N ILE A 255 -3.48 15.28 17.88
CA ILE A 255 -2.30 14.51 17.52
C ILE A 255 -2.46 14.00 16.09
N ARG A 256 -1.47 14.27 15.24
CA ARG A 256 -1.42 13.75 13.87
C ARG A 256 -0.93 12.31 13.85
N ILE A 257 -1.44 11.50 12.92
CA ILE A 257 -0.98 10.13 12.68
C ILE A 257 -0.29 10.08 11.33
N VAL A 258 0.99 9.73 11.31
CA VAL A 258 1.71 9.33 10.11
C VAL A 258 2.02 7.84 10.20
N ILE A 259 2.02 7.12 9.07
CA ILE A 259 2.32 5.68 9.07
C ILE A 259 3.61 5.39 8.33
N ASP A 260 4.26 4.29 8.70
CA ASP A 260 5.31 3.69 7.88
C ASP A 260 4.70 3.17 6.58
N LEU A 261 5.32 3.54 5.47
CA LEU A 261 4.95 3.08 4.15
C LEU A 261 6.11 2.33 3.51
N VAL A 262 5.90 1.05 3.26
CA VAL A 262 6.93 0.18 2.70
C VAL A 262 6.65 -0.05 1.22
N HIS A 263 7.08 0.90 0.41
CA HIS A 263 7.03 0.80 -1.05
C HIS A 263 8.39 0.52 -1.69
N SER A 264 9.44 0.36 -0.88
CA SER A 264 10.78 0.03 -1.38
C SER A 264 10.90 -1.42 -1.86
N HIS A 265 10.11 -2.32 -1.28
CA HIS A 265 10.10 -3.74 -1.58
C HIS A 265 8.77 -4.38 -1.13
N ALA A 266 8.57 -5.65 -1.50
CA ALA A 266 7.48 -6.49 -1.01
C ALA A 266 8.06 -7.79 -0.42
N SER A 267 7.32 -8.43 0.49
CA SER A 267 7.68 -9.77 0.97
C SER A 267 7.84 -10.75 -0.20
N ASN A 268 8.81 -11.66 -0.09
CA ASN A 268 8.95 -12.81 -0.99
C ASN A 268 7.91 -13.92 -0.71
N ASN A 269 6.91 -13.71 0.16
CA ASN A 269 5.88 -14.71 0.43
C ASN A 269 4.96 -14.88 -0.79
N VAL A 270 4.98 -16.10 -1.34
CA VAL A 270 4.22 -16.50 -2.52
C VAL A 270 2.74 -16.81 -2.23
N ASN A 271 2.42 -17.26 -1.01
CA ASN A 271 1.05 -17.66 -0.66
C ASN A 271 0.22 -16.47 -0.16
N ASP A 272 0.82 -15.66 0.71
CA ASP A 272 0.12 -14.56 1.38
C ASP A 272 0.39 -13.19 0.76
N GLY A 273 1.46 -13.07 -0.02
CA GLY A 273 1.90 -11.82 -0.67
C GLY A 273 1.76 -11.83 -2.19
N ILE A 274 2.44 -10.88 -2.83
CA ILE A 274 2.36 -10.63 -4.27
C ILE A 274 3.54 -11.22 -5.07
N LYS A 275 4.36 -12.07 -4.45
CA LYS A 275 5.43 -12.76 -5.19
C LYS A 275 4.85 -13.79 -6.15
N ASP A 276 5.35 -13.77 -7.37
CA ASP A 276 4.94 -14.67 -8.47
C ASP A 276 3.43 -14.67 -8.70
N PHE A 277 2.82 -13.48 -8.55
CA PHE A 277 1.37 -13.30 -8.42
C PHE A 277 0.59 -13.91 -9.60
N ASP A 278 0.98 -13.58 -10.83
CA ASP A 278 0.35 -14.07 -12.06
C ASP A 278 1.05 -15.30 -12.65
N GLY A 279 1.91 -15.95 -11.86
CA GLY A 279 2.75 -17.07 -12.30
C GLY A 279 4.13 -16.66 -12.83
N THR A 280 4.43 -15.37 -12.94
CA THR A 280 5.74 -14.85 -13.38
C THR A 280 6.45 -14.07 -12.27
N ASP A 281 7.78 -14.05 -12.29
CA ASP A 281 8.62 -13.30 -11.33
C ASP A 281 8.68 -11.79 -11.64
N TYR A 282 7.95 -11.33 -12.67
CA TYR A 282 7.97 -9.94 -13.14
C TYR A 282 6.57 -9.35 -13.24
N CYS A 283 5.57 -9.81 -12.49
CA CYS A 283 4.26 -9.15 -12.44
C CYS A 283 4.41 -7.72 -11.89
N TYR A 284 4.55 -7.59 -10.57
CA TYR A 284 4.76 -6.32 -9.88
C TYR A 284 6.25 -5.92 -9.77
N SER A 285 7.15 -6.86 -9.96
CA SER A 285 8.60 -6.69 -9.83
C SER A 285 9.32 -6.61 -11.18
N HIS A 286 10.60 -6.24 -11.13
CA HIS A 286 11.50 -6.51 -12.24
C HIS A 286 11.73 -8.03 -12.38
N ALA A 287 12.17 -8.49 -13.55
CA ALA A 287 12.55 -9.89 -13.75
C ALA A 287 13.95 -10.19 -13.19
N GLY A 288 14.18 -11.44 -12.76
CA GLY A 288 15.49 -11.95 -12.36
C GLY A 288 16.12 -11.18 -11.19
N GLU A 289 17.45 -11.06 -11.19
CA GLU A 289 18.21 -10.46 -10.08
C GLU A 289 17.81 -9.01 -9.79
N ARG A 290 17.43 -8.23 -10.81
CA ARG A 290 16.96 -6.85 -10.61
C ARG A 290 15.66 -6.78 -9.79
N GLY A 291 14.87 -7.84 -9.80
CA GLY A 291 13.62 -7.94 -9.06
C GLY A 291 13.77 -8.43 -7.61
N TYR A 292 15.00 -8.62 -7.12
CA TYR A 292 15.23 -9.28 -5.85
C TYR A 292 16.31 -8.59 -5.01
N HIS A 293 15.96 -8.26 -3.77
CA HIS A 293 16.85 -7.62 -2.80
C HIS A 293 17.51 -8.68 -1.89
N SER A 294 18.71 -9.13 -2.27
CA SER A 294 19.38 -10.28 -1.64
C SER A 294 19.64 -10.14 -0.14
N VAL A 295 19.93 -8.93 0.35
CA VAL A 295 20.18 -8.67 1.79
C VAL A 295 18.88 -8.73 2.61
N TRP A 296 17.74 -8.40 2.00
CA TRP A 296 16.45 -8.39 2.68
C TRP A 296 15.56 -9.56 2.29
N ASP A 297 16.04 -10.48 1.45
CA ASP A 297 15.26 -11.61 0.93
C ASP A 297 13.84 -11.19 0.47
N SER A 298 13.79 -10.16 -0.38
CA SER A 298 12.54 -9.46 -0.73
C SER A 298 12.43 -9.14 -2.21
N MET A 299 11.21 -8.90 -2.67
CA MET A 299 10.91 -8.55 -4.06
C MET A 299 11.03 -7.03 -4.28
N LEU A 300 11.58 -6.60 -5.42
CA LEU A 300 11.73 -5.19 -5.79
C LEU A 300 10.74 -4.81 -6.90
N PHE A 301 9.97 -3.76 -6.66
CA PHE A 301 8.98 -3.25 -7.61
C PHE A 301 9.61 -2.79 -8.91
N ASP A 302 8.90 -3.01 -10.02
CA ASP A 302 9.22 -2.36 -11.29
C ASP A 302 8.45 -1.04 -11.39
N TYR A 303 9.05 0.03 -10.87
CA TYR A 303 8.43 1.34 -10.87
C TYR A 303 8.16 1.88 -12.27
N SER A 304 8.75 1.33 -13.33
CA SER A 304 8.53 1.78 -14.71
C SER A 304 7.11 1.45 -15.21
N LYS A 305 6.49 0.40 -14.68
CA LYS A 305 5.20 -0.12 -15.14
C LYS A 305 4.02 0.77 -14.72
N TYR A 306 3.09 0.94 -15.65
CA TYR A 306 1.87 1.73 -15.44
C TYR A 306 1.05 1.20 -14.24
N GLU A 307 0.77 -0.11 -14.22
CA GLU A 307 -0.08 -0.72 -13.19
C GLU A 307 0.62 -0.84 -11.82
N VAL A 308 1.96 -0.90 -11.78
CA VAL A 308 2.72 -0.79 -10.52
C VAL A 308 2.60 0.62 -9.96
N LYS A 309 2.73 1.67 -10.79
CA LYS A 309 2.47 3.05 -10.35
C LYS A 309 1.02 3.21 -9.89
N ARG A 310 0.03 2.69 -10.63
CA ARG A 310 -1.38 2.70 -10.22
C ARG A 310 -1.56 2.07 -8.83
N PHE A 311 -1.00 0.88 -8.62
CA PHE A 311 -1.09 0.13 -7.37
C PHE A 311 -0.52 0.94 -6.19
N LEU A 312 0.72 1.41 -6.31
CA LEU A 312 1.41 2.12 -5.22
C LEU A 312 0.83 3.52 -4.97
N LEU A 313 0.46 4.27 -6.01
CA LEU A 313 -0.23 5.55 -5.85
C LEU A 313 -1.62 5.36 -5.25
N SER A 314 -2.32 4.30 -5.62
CA SER A 314 -3.61 4.00 -5.03
C SER A 314 -3.53 3.58 -3.58
N ASN A 315 -2.43 2.95 -3.18
CA ASN A 315 -2.19 2.64 -1.80
C ASN A 315 -2.07 3.90 -0.92
N LEU A 316 -1.38 4.93 -1.42
CA LEU A 316 -1.29 6.23 -0.76
C LEU A 316 -2.67 6.87 -0.58
N ALA A 317 -3.42 6.98 -1.67
CA ALA A 317 -4.76 7.57 -1.63
C ALA A 317 -5.70 6.77 -0.72
N TRP A 318 -5.61 5.44 -0.74
CA TRP A 318 -6.40 4.57 0.14
C TRP A 318 -6.20 4.92 1.61
N PHE A 319 -4.95 5.04 2.09
CA PHE A 319 -4.72 5.36 3.49
C PHE A 319 -5.14 6.80 3.86
N LEU A 320 -4.93 7.77 2.95
CA LEU A 320 -5.34 9.15 3.17
C LEU A 320 -6.87 9.32 3.19
N ASP A 321 -7.59 8.61 2.31
CA ASP A 321 -9.04 8.73 2.16
C ASP A 321 -9.78 7.85 3.19
N GLU A 322 -9.41 6.56 3.33
CA GLU A 322 -10.14 5.59 4.18
C GLU A 322 -9.83 5.76 5.66
N TYR A 323 -8.56 5.98 5.99
CA TYR A 323 -8.07 6.00 7.37
C TYR A 323 -7.68 7.39 7.87
N LYS A 324 -7.84 8.41 7.03
CA LYS A 324 -7.57 9.82 7.35
C LYS A 324 -6.20 10.08 8.00
N ILE A 325 -5.18 9.28 7.70
CA ILE A 325 -3.84 9.52 8.23
C ILE A 325 -3.26 10.82 7.66
N ASP A 326 -2.38 11.48 8.39
CA ASP A 326 -1.85 12.83 8.15
C ASP A 326 -0.53 12.86 7.40
N GLY A 327 -0.09 11.75 6.83
CA GLY A 327 1.17 11.67 6.08
C GLY A 327 1.84 10.32 6.21
N PHE A 328 3.08 10.24 5.73
CA PHE A 328 3.80 8.98 5.61
C PHE A 328 5.28 9.16 5.94
N ARG A 329 5.89 8.10 6.48
CA ARG A 329 7.34 7.88 6.36
C ARG A 329 7.56 6.82 5.29
N PHE A 330 8.17 7.20 4.18
CA PHE A 330 8.60 6.23 3.17
C PHE A 330 9.84 5.52 3.67
N ASP A 331 9.73 4.22 3.91
CA ASP A 331 10.83 3.44 4.44
C ASP A 331 11.80 2.98 3.37
N ALA A 332 13.09 3.05 3.73
CA ALA A 332 14.19 2.60 2.88
C ALA A 332 14.24 3.28 1.50
N ILE A 333 14.02 4.60 1.45
CA ILE A 333 14.13 5.39 0.21
C ILE A 333 15.47 5.17 -0.51
N THR A 334 16.57 4.95 0.20
CA THR A 334 17.87 4.60 -0.40
C THR A 334 17.79 3.40 -1.34
N SER A 335 16.96 2.39 -1.02
CA SER A 335 16.75 1.23 -1.88
C SER A 335 15.94 1.55 -3.14
N ILE A 336 15.12 2.60 -3.10
CA ILE A 336 14.36 3.09 -4.26
C ILE A 336 15.24 3.98 -5.14
N LEU A 337 16.09 4.83 -4.54
CA LEU A 337 16.87 5.82 -5.26
C LEU A 337 18.01 5.21 -6.08
N TYR A 338 18.57 4.09 -5.67
CA TYR A 338 19.79 3.54 -6.26
C TYR A 338 19.64 2.08 -6.63
N LYS A 339 20.17 1.69 -7.79
CA LYS A 339 20.20 0.32 -8.31
C LYS A 339 21.05 -0.63 -7.47
N HIS A 340 22.01 -0.10 -6.71
CA HIS A 340 22.79 -0.87 -5.73
C HIS A 340 22.14 -0.86 -4.33
N HIS A 341 21.01 -0.17 -4.17
CA HIS A 341 20.20 -0.12 -2.95
C HIS A 341 20.92 0.39 -1.69
N GLY A 342 22.05 1.09 -1.86
CA GLY A 342 22.95 1.45 -0.75
C GLY A 342 23.73 0.27 -0.14
N ILE A 343 23.60 -0.94 -0.69
CA ILE A 343 24.34 -2.12 -0.22
C ILE A 343 25.80 -1.99 -0.64
N ASN A 344 26.71 -2.13 0.33
CA ASN A 344 28.17 -2.08 0.12
C ASN A 344 28.63 -0.83 -0.67
N TYR A 345 27.85 0.25 -0.61
CA TYR A 345 28.15 1.51 -1.27
C TYR A 345 28.21 2.62 -0.22
N GLY A 346 29.36 3.30 -0.15
CA GLY A 346 29.55 4.43 0.76
C GLY A 346 29.21 5.74 0.08
N PHE A 347 28.52 6.63 0.80
CA PHE A 347 28.31 8.01 0.37
C PHE A 347 29.30 8.91 1.10
N THR A 348 30.25 9.48 0.37
CA THR A 348 31.25 10.43 0.89
C THR A 348 30.70 11.85 0.95
N GLY A 349 29.60 12.11 0.21
CA GLY A 349 29.03 13.44 0.05
C GLY A 349 29.38 14.08 -1.30
N GLU A 350 30.17 13.41 -2.13
CA GLU A 350 30.44 13.86 -3.50
C GLU A 350 29.20 13.67 -4.39
N TYR A 351 28.82 14.70 -5.14
CA TYR A 351 27.50 14.70 -5.80
C TYR A 351 27.38 13.64 -6.89
N LYS A 352 28.49 13.24 -7.50
CA LYS A 352 28.53 12.17 -8.50
C LYS A 352 28.01 10.82 -7.98
N GLU A 353 27.94 10.64 -6.66
CA GLU A 353 27.38 9.44 -6.02
C GLU A 353 25.84 9.45 -6.02
N TYR A 354 25.23 10.63 -6.17
CA TYR A 354 23.78 10.86 -6.17
C TYR A 354 23.19 11.05 -7.57
N PHE A 355 24.03 11.03 -8.61
CA PHE A 355 23.67 11.22 -10.02
C PHE A 355 24.36 10.17 -10.89
N GLY A 356 23.88 10.00 -12.13
CA GLY A 356 24.45 9.05 -13.10
C GLY A 356 23.84 7.64 -13.03
N ASP A 357 24.54 6.68 -13.63
CA ASP A 357 23.95 5.38 -14.03
C ASP A 357 23.48 4.50 -12.87
N ASN A 358 23.97 4.75 -11.65
CA ASN A 358 23.57 4.00 -10.45
C ASN A 358 22.23 4.44 -9.87
N VAL A 359 21.71 5.59 -10.29
CA VAL A 359 20.41 6.08 -9.86
C VAL A 359 19.28 5.31 -10.57
N ASP A 360 18.22 5.01 -9.83
CA ASP A 360 16.97 4.50 -10.39
C ASP A 360 16.01 5.66 -10.68
N GLU A 361 15.99 6.07 -11.95
CA GLU A 361 15.17 7.20 -12.41
C GLU A 361 13.66 6.87 -12.40
N ASP A 362 13.28 5.59 -12.52
CA ASP A 362 11.89 5.16 -12.41
C ASP A 362 11.43 5.27 -10.94
N GLY A 363 12.28 4.88 -9.99
CA GLY A 363 12.07 5.05 -8.55
C GLY A 363 11.92 6.52 -8.15
N ILE A 364 12.81 7.40 -8.64
CA ILE A 364 12.69 8.85 -8.41
C ILE A 364 11.39 9.40 -8.99
N THR A 365 11.06 9.03 -10.23
CA THR A 365 9.82 9.47 -10.88
C THR A 365 8.59 9.05 -10.08
N TYR A 366 8.57 7.82 -9.56
CA TYR A 366 7.52 7.35 -8.66
C TYR A 366 7.44 8.22 -7.38
N LEU A 367 8.56 8.50 -6.73
CA LEU A 367 8.58 9.33 -5.50
C LEU A 367 8.11 10.77 -5.76
N MET A 368 8.41 11.35 -6.92
CA MET A 368 7.89 12.65 -7.32
C MET A 368 6.36 12.62 -7.49
N LEU A 369 5.83 11.62 -8.21
CA LEU A 369 4.38 11.41 -8.37
C LEU A 369 3.68 11.19 -7.03
N ALA A 370 4.26 10.36 -6.16
CA ALA A 370 3.74 10.09 -4.83
C ALA A 370 3.68 11.37 -3.98
N SER A 371 4.77 12.14 -3.95
CA SER A 371 4.83 13.40 -3.21
C SER A 371 3.81 14.43 -3.70
N SER A 372 3.67 14.58 -5.04
CA SER A 372 2.66 15.46 -5.62
C SER A 372 1.24 15.02 -5.28
N LEU A 373 0.94 13.73 -5.40
CA LEU A 373 -0.37 13.17 -5.06
C LEU A 373 -0.73 13.41 -3.58
N ILE A 374 0.20 13.12 -2.67
CA ILE A 374 -0.03 13.29 -1.23
C ILE A 374 -0.40 14.73 -0.91
N LYS A 375 0.33 15.70 -1.49
CA LYS A 375 0.05 17.14 -1.30
C LYS A 375 -1.23 17.61 -1.99
N GLU A 376 -1.60 17.01 -3.12
CA GLU A 376 -2.86 17.32 -3.80
C GLU A 376 -4.07 16.80 -3.02
N LEU A 377 -3.98 15.61 -2.43
CA LEU A 377 -5.03 15.03 -1.59
C LEU A 377 -5.13 15.70 -0.21
N ASN A 378 -3.98 16.04 0.39
CA ASN A 378 -3.90 16.73 1.66
C ASN A 378 -2.69 17.69 1.66
N PRO A 379 -2.90 19.00 1.45
CA PRO A 379 -1.83 20.00 1.45
C PRO A 379 -1.01 20.04 2.74
N HIS A 380 -1.61 19.62 3.87
CA HIS A 380 -1.01 19.60 5.19
C HIS A 380 -0.38 18.25 5.56
N ALA A 381 -0.38 17.27 4.64
CA ALA A 381 0.23 15.97 4.90
C ALA A 381 1.73 16.11 5.18
N LEU A 382 2.22 15.32 6.14
CA LEU A 382 3.64 15.23 6.50
C LEU A 382 4.41 14.25 5.61
#